data_AF-A0AAF0DLF5-F1
#
_entry.id   AF-A0AAF0DLF5-F1
#
_cell.length_a   1.000
_cell.length_b   1.000
_cell.length_c   1.000
_cell.angle_alpha   90.00
_cell.angle_beta   90.00
_cell.angle_gamma   90.00
#
_symmetry.space_group_name_H-M   'P 1'
#
loop_
_entity.id
_entity.type
_entity.pdbx_description
1 polymer ?
#
loop_
_entity_poly.entity_id
_entity_poly.type
_entity_poly.pdbx_seq_one_letter_code
_entity_poly.pdbx_strand_id
1 'polypeptide(L)'
;MIPAADYGDRIEEDTFAASVECLLKCLDPSAPYAVLGEQISQSVSLIETALVNGGKATYQVLFDGLKSFFNRVLALSADSIRECESAFTALASRLLFRDMEITVETARVKRAQAVDSFAAVCERGTFECGPEWVSTIEGWNAAERSAQVKRILSEVAGKMVKGG
;
A
#
# COMPACT_ATOMS: atom_id res chain seq x y z
N MET A 1 12.73 10.10 33.61
CA MET A 1 12.47 11.48 33.16
C MET A 1 12.86 11.51 31.69
N ILE A 2 11.87 11.44 30.78
CA ILE A 2 12.12 11.45 29.33
C ILE A 2 12.35 12.92 28.93
N PRO A 3 13.42 13.26 28.19
CA PRO A 3 13.73 14.64 27.83
C PRO A 3 12.64 15.22 26.90
N ALA A 4 12.29 16.49 27.09
CA ALA A 4 11.19 17.16 26.39
C ALA A 4 11.31 17.19 24.86
N ALA A 5 12.51 17.03 24.31
CA ALA A 5 12.74 16.92 22.87
C ALA A 5 12.16 15.61 22.27
N ASP A 6 12.21 14.52 23.03
CA ASP A 6 11.72 13.19 22.63
C ASP A 6 10.17 13.10 22.62
N TYR A 7 9.50 14.10 23.20
CA TYR A 7 8.04 14.19 23.21
C TYR A 7 7.48 14.94 21.99
N GLY A 8 8.22 15.93 21.46
CA GLY A 8 7.82 16.70 20.28
C GLY A 8 7.87 15.85 19.01
N ASP A 9 8.98 15.15 18.78
CA ASP A 9 9.17 14.30 17.60
C ASP A 9 8.10 13.19 17.52
N ARG A 10 7.72 12.62 18.66
CA ARG A 10 6.67 11.59 18.72
C ARG A 10 5.28 12.12 18.36
N ILE A 11 4.94 13.34 18.78
CA ILE A 11 3.65 13.97 18.42
C ILE A 11 3.60 14.23 16.92
N GLU A 12 4.71 14.66 16.32
CA GLU A 12 4.78 14.89 14.88
C GLU A 12 4.64 13.60 14.10
N GLU A 13 5.40 12.54 14.47
CA GLU A 13 5.27 11.21 13.85
C GLU A 13 3.84 10.64 13.96
N ASP A 14 3.21 10.75 15.14
CA ASP A 14 1.83 10.32 15.35
C ASP A 14 0.84 11.14 14.51
N THR A 15 1.09 12.44 14.33
CA THR A 15 0.26 13.32 13.49
C THR A 15 0.39 12.96 12.01
N PHE A 16 1.59 12.65 11.53
CA PHE A 16 1.80 12.17 10.16
C PHE A 16 1.12 10.81 9.93
N ALA A 17 1.28 9.87 10.86
CA ALA A 17 0.63 8.58 10.80
C ALA A 17 -0.90 8.71 10.75
N ALA A 18 -1.50 9.52 11.63
CA ALA A 18 -2.94 9.79 11.63
C ALA A 18 -3.42 10.46 10.33
N SER A 19 -2.61 11.35 9.76
CA SER A 19 -2.90 12.01 8.47
C SER A 19 -2.92 11.01 7.32
N VAL A 20 -1.93 10.10 7.26
CA VAL A 20 -1.90 9.02 6.26
C VAL A 20 -3.11 8.10 6.39
N GLU A 21 -3.48 7.72 7.62
CA GLU A 21 -4.67 6.90 7.85
C GLU A 21 -5.95 7.60 7.37
N CYS A 22 -6.10 8.88 7.70
CA CYS A 22 -7.24 9.69 7.30
C CYS A 22 -7.36 9.78 5.78
N LEU A 23 -6.28 10.12 5.08
CA LEU A 23 -6.26 10.26 3.63
C LEU A 23 -6.65 8.96 2.93
N LEU A 24 -6.13 7.81 3.37
CA LEU A 24 -6.47 6.50 2.79
C LEU A 24 -7.92 6.08 3.10
N LYS A 25 -8.47 6.45 4.26
CA LYS A 25 -9.88 6.21 4.60
C LYS A 25 -10.82 7.09 3.78
N CYS A 26 -10.41 8.31 3.45
CA CYS A 26 -11.20 9.26 2.66
C CYS A 26 -11.31 8.90 1.17
N LEU A 27 -10.42 8.05 0.65
CA LEU A 27 -10.58 7.53 -0.71
C LEU A 27 -11.88 6.73 -0.81
N ASP A 28 -12.74 7.09 -1.76
CA ASP A 28 -13.98 6.39 -2.05
C ASP A 28 -13.79 5.49 -3.28
N PRO A 29 -13.59 4.17 -3.09
CA PRO A 29 -13.36 3.28 -4.22
C PRO A 29 -14.60 3.11 -5.12
N SER A 30 -15.79 3.53 -4.67
CA SER A 30 -17.02 3.50 -5.47
C SER A 30 -17.24 4.74 -6.34
N ALA A 31 -16.40 5.78 -6.16
CA ALA A 31 -16.48 6.98 -6.95
C ALA A 31 -16.14 6.71 -8.43
N PRO A 32 -16.72 7.46 -9.38
CA PRO A 32 -16.33 7.36 -10.79
C PRO A 32 -14.83 7.60 -10.98
N TYR A 33 -14.24 6.93 -11.99
CA TYR A 33 -12.79 6.97 -12.26
C TYR A 33 -12.18 8.38 -12.22
N ALA A 34 -12.81 9.38 -12.86
CA ALA A 34 -12.29 10.75 -12.87
C ALA A 34 -12.16 11.34 -11.45
N VAL A 35 -13.15 11.10 -10.60
CA VAL A 35 -13.18 11.57 -9.21
C VAL A 35 -12.18 10.79 -8.36
N LEU A 36 -12.16 9.47 -8.48
CA LEU A 36 -11.23 8.62 -7.75
C LEU A 36 -9.77 8.90 -8.13
N GLY A 37 -9.50 9.11 -9.41
CA GLY A 37 -8.17 9.48 -9.91
C GLY A 37 -7.68 10.80 -9.32
N GLU A 38 -8.56 11.81 -9.24
CA GLU A 38 -8.25 13.08 -8.58
C GLU A 38 -8.01 12.91 -7.08
N GLN A 39 -8.88 12.17 -6.38
CA GLN A 39 -8.73 11.86 -4.95
C GLN A 39 -7.39 11.18 -4.66
N ILE A 40 -7.01 10.19 -5.47
CA ILE A 40 -5.73 9.47 -5.37
C ILE A 40 -4.57 10.43 -5.62
N SER A 41 -4.61 11.24 -6.69
CA SER A 41 -3.52 12.15 -7.02
C SER A 41 -3.23 13.15 -5.89
N GLN A 42 -4.28 13.74 -5.31
CA GLN A 42 -4.19 14.70 -4.20
C GLN A 42 -3.70 14.00 -2.92
N SER A 43 -4.30 12.86 -2.58
CA SER A 43 -3.97 12.13 -1.34
C SER A 43 -2.55 11.57 -1.37
N VAL A 44 -2.11 11.00 -2.49
CA VAL A 44 -0.78 10.39 -2.61
C VAL A 44 0.32 11.43 -2.42
N SER A 45 0.17 12.63 -2.96
CA SER A 45 1.19 13.69 -2.81
C SER A 45 1.36 14.12 -1.35
N LEU A 46 0.26 14.16 -0.59
CA LEU A 46 0.28 14.44 0.85
C LEU A 46 0.86 13.26 1.65
N ILE A 47 0.50 12.03 1.29
CA ILE A 47 1.05 10.81 1.93
C ILE A 47 2.56 10.72 1.69
N GLU A 48 3.04 10.97 0.47
CA GLU A 48 4.48 10.97 0.15
C GLU A 48 5.23 11.99 1.01
N THR A 49 4.66 13.17 1.23
CA THR A 49 5.20 14.19 2.13
C THR A 49 5.24 13.69 3.58
N ALA A 50 4.16 13.06 4.05
CA ALA A 50 4.12 12.46 5.39
C ALA A 50 5.13 11.33 5.54
N LEU A 51 5.40 10.53 4.51
CA LEU A 51 6.37 9.42 4.56
C LEU A 51 7.82 9.90 4.66
N VAL A 52 8.13 11.09 4.13
CA VAL A 52 9.46 11.71 4.25
C VAL A 52 9.70 12.21 5.68
N ASN A 53 8.66 12.69 6.36
CA ASN A 53 8.79 13.38 7.65
C ASN A 53 8.33 12.55 8.87
N GLY A 54 7.46 11.56 8.68
CA GLY A 54 6.75 10.85 9.76
C GLY A 54 7.40 9.54 10.24
N GLY A 55 8.65 9.31 9.87
CA GLY A 55 9.45 8.19 10.39
C GLY A 55 8.85 6.80 10.16
N LYS A 56 9.32 5.83 10.96
CA LYS A 56 9.01 4.40 10.77
C LYS A 56 7.56 4.03 11.16
N ALA A 57 6.94 4.79 12.05
CA ALA A 57 5.56 4.57 12.49
C ALA A 57 4.57 4.73 11.32
N THR A 58 4.84 5.69 10.43
CA THR A 58 3.98 5.99 9.28
C THR A 58 3.91 4.83 8.28
N TYR A 59 4.94 4.00 8.15
CA TYR A 59 4.94 2.86 7.22
C TYR A 59 3.92 1.80 7.61
N GLN A 60 3.78 1.51 8.91
CA GLN A 60 2.79 0.53 9.36
C GLN A 60 1.38 0.99 9.03
N VAL A 61 1.09 2.26 9.29
CA VAL A 61 -0.23 2.86 9.04
C VAL A 61 -0.52 2.95 7.54
N LEU A 62 0.48 3.30 6.73
CA LEU A 62 0.39 3.27 5.28
C LEU A 62 -0.06 1.89 4.78
N PHE A 63 0.63 0.83 5.15
CA PHE A 63 0.34 -0.50 4.60
C PHE A 63 -0.98 -1.08 5.12
N ASP A 64 -1.34 -0.83 6.37
CA ASP A 64 -2.67 -1.20 6.89
C ASP A 64 -3.78 -0.43 6.17
N GLY A 65 -3.57 0.87 5.92
CA GLY A 65 -4.51 1.72 5.18
C GLY A 65 -4.68 1.26 3.74
N LEU A 66 -3.59 0.96 3.04
CA LEU A 66 -3.62 0.44 1.67
C LEU A 66 -4.33 -0.91 1.60
N LYS A 67 -3.99 -1.84 2.50
CA LYS A 67 -4.69 -3.13 2.62
C LYS A 67 -6.20 -2.92 2.80
N SER A 68 -6.58 -2.04 3.70
CA SER A 68 -7.99 -1.73 3.98
C SER A 68 -8.69 -1.10 2.76
N PHE A 69 -8.01 -0.20 2.05
CA PHE A 69 -8.52 0.38 0.80
C PHE A 69 -8.75 -0.70 -0.27
N PHE A 70 -7.75 -1.55 -0.55
CA PHE A 70 -7.90 -2.63 -1.54
C PHE A 70 -8.98 -3.65 -1.15
N ASN A 71 -9.15 -3.95 0.14
CA ASN A 71 -10.25 -4.78 0.61
C ASN A 71 -11.63 -4.14 0.36
N ARG A 72 -11.75 -2.81 0.45
CA ARG A 72 -12.98 -2.11 0.04
C ARG A 72 -13.20 -2.16 -1.46
N VAL A 73 -12.13 -2.05 -2.27
CA VAL A 73 -12.20 -2.22 -3.72
C VAL A 73 -12.69 -3.63 -4.09
N LEU A 74 -12.25 -4.67 -3.40
CA LEU A 74 -12.71 -6.06 -3.63
C LEU A 74 -14.21 -6.27 -3.42
N ALA A 75 -14.87 -5.38 -2.66
CA ALA A 75 -16.31 -5.43 -2.48
C ALA A 75 -17.09 -4.93 -3.71
N LEU A 76 -16.42 -4.28 -4.67
CA LEU A 76 -17.03 -3.76 -5.90
C LEU A 76 -17.22 -4.86 -6.95
N SER A 77 -17.96 -4.53 -8.01
CA SER A 77 -18.08 -5.40 -9.19
C SER A 77 -16.76 -5.44 -9.97
N ALA A 78 -16.52 -6.52 -10.71
CA ALA A 78 -15.34 -6.64 -11.57
C ALA A 78 -15.27 -5.50 -12.61
N ASP A 79 -16.42 -5.08 -13.16
CA ASP A 79 -16.50 -3.99 -14.13
C ASP A 79 -16.06 -2.65 -13.52
N SER A 80 -16.55 -2.31 -12.31
CA SER A 80 -16.14 -1.07 -11.63
C SER A 80 -14.66 -1.08 -11.26
N ILE A 81 -14.12 -2.25 -10.90
CA ILE A 81 -12.69 -2.39 -10.63
C ILE A 81 -11.88 -2.11 -11.90
N ARG A 82 -12.29 -2.69 -13.04
CA ARG A 82 -11.62 -2.51 -14.33
C ARG A 82 -11.71 -1.06 -14.83
N GLU A 83 -12.85 -0.40 -14.65
CA GLU A 83 -13.01 1.02 -14.99
C GLU A 83 -12.03 1.93 -14.25
N CYS A 84 -11.58 1.53 -13.05
CA CYS A 84 -10.68 2.30 -12.20
C CYS A 84 -9.26 1.72 -12.13
N GLU A 85 -8.92 0.77 -13.00
CA GLU A 85 -7.64 0.06 -13.04
C GLU A 85 -6.44 1.02 -12.93
N SER A 86 -6.38 2.02 -13.81
CA SER A 86 -5.25 2.96 -13.86
C SER A 86 -5.10 3.76 -12.57
N ALA A 87 -6.20 4.07 -11.87
CA ALA A 87 -6.17 4.77 -10.60
C ALA A 87 -5.57 3.88 -9.49
N PHE A 88 -5.98 2.61 -9.42
CA PHE A 88 -5.45 1.65 -8.45
C PHE A 88 -3.98 1.31 -8.73
N THR A 89 -3.63 1.13 -10.00
CA THR A 89 -2.25 0.93 -10.45
C THR A 89 -1.35 2.11 -10.09
N ALA A 90 -1.81 3.35 -10.31
CA ALA A 90 -1.06 4.54 -9.92
C ALA A 90 -0.84 4.62 -8.41
N LEU A 91 -1.86 4.31 -7.60
CA LEU A 91 -1.76 4.26 -6.14
C LEU A 91 -0.74 3.20 -5.69
N ALA A 92 -0.83 1.98 -6.25
CA ALA A 92 0.05 0.88 -5.91
C ALA A 92 1.51 1.19 -6.28
N SER A 93 1.78 1.70 -7.48
CA SER A 93 3.14 2.07 -7.90
C SER A 93 3.77 3.13 -7.00
N ARG A 94 3.01 4.17 -6.63
CA ARG A 94 3.53 5.30 -5.86
C ARG A 94 3.71 5.00 -4.36
N LEU A 95 2.87 4.14 -3.78
CA LEU A 95 2.87 3.91 -2.34
C LEU A 95 3.22 2.47 -1.94
N LEU A 96 2.68 1.47 -2.63
CA LEU A 96 2.85 0.07 -2.25
C LEU A 96 4.18 -0.51 -2.73
N PHE A 97 4.58 -0.21 -3.97
CA PHE A 97 5.80 -0.71 -4.62
C PHE A 97 6.97 0.27 -4.60
N ARG A 98 6.79 1.44 -3.99
CA ARG A 98 7.86 2.42 -3.80
C ARG A 98 9.05 1.83 -3.04
N ASP A 99 10.26 2.11 -3.51
CA ASP A 99 11.47 1.70 -2.79
C ASP A 99 11.56 2.41 -1.44
N MET A 100 11.60 1.63 -0.36
CA MET A 100 11.55 2.10 1.02
C MET A 100 12.34 1.16 1.91
N GLU A 101 13.23 1.70 2.74
CA GLU A 101 14.02 0.92 3.69
C GLU A 101 13.17 0.54 4.93
N ILE A 102 12.48 -0.60 4.84
CA ILE A 102 11.59 -1.07 5.90
C ILE A 102 12.33 -2.02 6.85
N THR A 103 12.95 -1.45 7.87
CA THR A 103 13.74 -2.21 8.87
C THR A 103 12.89 -3.00 9.87
N VAL A 104 11.66 -2.56 10.14
CA VAL A 104 10.76 -3.16 11.13
C VAL A 104 9.96 -4.31 10.50
N GLU A 105 10.02 -5.50 11.09
CA GLU A 105 9.35 -6.70 10.56
C GLU A 105 7.83 -6.55 10.47
N THR A 106 7.19 -5.96 11.48
CA THR A 106 5.74 -5.74 11.47
C THR A 106 5.31 -4.90 10.26
N ALA A 107 6.09 -3.89 9.87
CA ALA A 107 5.82 -3.09 8.68
C ALA A 107 6.01 -3.91 7.39
N ARG A 108 7.03 -4.78 7.32
CA ARG A 108 7.23 -5.69 6.17
C ARG A 108 6.08 -6.70 6.03
N VAL A 109 5.60 -7.26 7.13
CA VAL A 109 4.41 -8.15 7.15
C VAL A 109 3.19 -7.40 6.61
N LYS A 110 2.93 -6.19 7.11
CA LYS A 110 1.79 -5.37 6.66
C LYS A 110 1.89 -5.03 5.18
N ARG A 111 3.08 -4.68 4.69
CA ARG A 111 3.33 -4.48 3.26
C ARG A 111 2.96 -5.73 2.46
N ALA A 112 3.48 -6.90 2.83
CA ALA A 112 3.19 -8.14 2.12
C ALA A 112 1.69 -8.46 2.08
N GLN A 113 0.94 -8.19 3.17
CA GLN A 113 -0.52 -8.35 3.20
C GLN A 113 -1.26 -7.32 2.32
N ALA A 114 -0.75 -6.09 2.23
CA ALA A 114 -1.30 -5.09 1.33
C ALA A 114 -1.08 -5.47 -0.14
N VAL A 115 0.09 -6.02 -0.48
CA VAL A 115 0.38 -6.58 -1.82
C VAL A 115 -0.56 -7.74 -2.13
N ASP A 116 -0.82 -8.64 -1.19
CA ASP A 116 -1.78 -9.73 -1.38
C ASP A 116 -3.20 -9.23 -1.69
N SER A 117 -3.64 -8.19 -0.97
CA SER A 117 -4.95 -7.57 -1.20
C SER A 117 -5.01 -6.89 -2.58
N PHE A 118 -3.94 -6.25 -3.01
CA PHE A 118 -3.83 -5.66 -4.34
C PHE A 118 -3.81 -6.73 -5.45
N ALA A 119 -3.09 -7.83 -5.27
CA ALA A 119 -3.09 -8.96 -6.22
C ALA A 119 -4.50 -9.51 -6.45
N ALA A 120 -5.29 -9.62 -5.38
CA ALA A 120 -6.69 -10.04 -5.49
C ALA A 120 -7.55 -9.01 -6.25
N VAL A 121 -7.25 -7.71 -6.13
CA VAL A 121 -7.93 -6.66 -6.92
C VAL A 121 -7.62 -6.84 -8.40
N CYS A 122 -6.35 -7.06 -8.76
CA CYS A 122 -5.94 -7.35 -10.14
C CYS A 122 -6.64 -8.58 -10.71
N GLU A 123 -6.65 -9.68 -9.96
CA GLU A 123 -7.33 -10.92 -10.34
C GLU A 123 -8.84 -10.71 -10.56
N ARG A 124 -9.52 -10.05 -9.62
CA ARG A 124 -10.97 -9.77 -9.72
C ARG A 124 -11.31 -8.80 -10.85
N GLY A 125 -10.47 -7.80 -11.06
CA GLY A 125 -10.60 -6.82 -12.14
C GLY A 125 -10.16 -7.35 -13.51
N THR A 126 -9.60 -8.56 -13.56
CA THR A 126 -9.05 -9.19 -14.77
C THR A 126 -8.03 -8.31 -15.49
N PHE A 127 -7.20 -7.58 -14.73
CA PHE A 127 -6.12 -6.76 -15.27
C PHE A 127 -4.76 -7.22 -14.77
N GLU A 128 -3.75 -7.05 -15.63
CA GLU A 128 -2.42 -7.56 -15.38
C GLU A 128 -1.71 -6.76 -14.29
N CYS A 129 -1.04 -7.48 -13.39
CA CYS A 129 -0.02 -6.87 -12.56
C CYS A 129 1.17 -6.49 -13.44
N GLY A 130 1.71 -5.27 -13.28
CA GLY A 130 2.92 -4.85 -13.99
C GLY A 130 4.08 -5.84 -13.75
N PRO A 131 4.81 -6.27 -14.80
CA PRO A 131 5.91 -7.23 -14.67
C PRO A 131 7.01 -6.74 -13.72
N GLU A 132 7.16 -5.42 -13.58
CA GLU A 132 8.06 -4.79 -12.62
C GLU A 132 7.67 -5.07 -11.16
N TRP A 133 6.39 -5.22 -10.86
CA TRP A 133 5.93 -5.53 -9.51
C TRP A 133 6.24 -6.98 -9.12
N VAL A 134 6.12 -7.91 -10.07
CA VAL A 134 6.50 -9.31 -9.86
C VAL A 134 7.99 -9.39 -9.52
N SER A 135 8.84 -8.78 -10.34
CA SER A 135 10.28 -8.70 -10.10
C SER A 135 10.62 -8.04 -8.75
N THR A 136 9.88 -6.97 -8.40
CA THR A 136 10.02 -6.29 -7.10
C THR A 136 9.68 -7.22 -5.93
N ILE A 137 8.59 -7.99 -6.01
CA ILE A 137 8.17 -8.94 -4.97
C ILE A 137 9.19 -10.08 -4.85
N GLU A 138 9.69 -10.60 -5.97
CA GLU A 138 10.73 -11.64 -5.98
C GLU A 138 12.02 -11.12 -5.33
N GLY A 139 12.43 -9.89 -5.63
CA GLY A 139 13.56 -9.22 -4.98
C GLY A 139 13.37 -9.10 -3.47
N TRP A 140 12.19 -8.66 -3.01
CA TRP A 140 11.87 -8.61 -1.57
C TRP A 140 11.90 -10.00 -0.94
N ASN A 141 11.32 -11.01 -1.60
CA ASN A 141 11.28 -12.38 -1.10
C ASN A 141 12.69 -12.98 -0.94
N ALA A 142 13.57 -12.73 -1.90
CA ALA A 142 14.96 -13.21 -1.87
C ALA A 142 15.75 -12.57 -0.71
N ALA A 143 15.57 -11.27 -0.48
CA ALA A 143 16.26 -10.51 0.57
C ALA A 143 15.67 -10.71 1.98
N GLU A 144 14.43 -11.20 2.10
CA GLU A 144 13.73 -11.28 3.38
C GLU A 144 14.29 -12.36 4.30
N ARG A 145 14.31 -12.07 5.60
CA ARG A 145 14.76 -13.00 6.66
C ARG A 145 13.61 -13.63 7.44
N SER A 146 12.45 -12.98 7.50
CA SER A 146 11.26 -13.50 8.16
C SER A 146 10.59 -14.58 7.31
N ALA A 147 10.46 -15.79 7.86
CA ALA A 147 9.76 -16.90 7.21
C ALA A 147 8.29 -16.57 6.93
N GLN A 148 7.65 -15.80 7.82
CA GLN A 148 6.26 -15.37 7.65
C GLN A 148 6.11 -14.46 6.42
N VAL A 149 6.96 -13.45 6.30
CA VAL A 149 6.92 -12.51 5.17
C VAL A 149 7.22 -13.25 3.86
N LYS A 150 8.25 -14.11 3.85
CA LYS A 150 8.60 -14.95 2.69
C LYS A 150 7.44 -15.78 2.18
N ARG A 151 6.70 -16.41 3.10
CA ARG A 151 5.52 -17.22 2.74
C ARG A 151 4.47 -16.37 2.02
N ILE A 152 4.13 -15.20 2.58
CA ILE A 152 3.14 -14.29 1.97
C ILE A 152 3.63 -13.83 0.58
N LEU A 153 4.87 -13.36 0.47
CA LEU A 153 5.41 -12.87 -0.81
C LEU A 153 5.46 -13.98 -1.87
N SER A 154 5.81 -15.21 -1.49
CA SER A 154 5.83 -16.36 -2.42
C SER A 154 4.43 -16.75 -2.91
N GLU A 155 3.43 -16.74 -2.01
CA GLU A 155 2.03 -16.96 -2.37
C GLU A 155 1.52 -15.88 -3.34
N VAL A 156 1.86 -14.62 -3.08
CA VAL A 156 1.45 -13.48 -3.90
C VAL A 156 2.11 -13.47 -5.27
N ALA A 157 3.42 -13.72 -5.34
CA ALA A 157 4.12 -13.85 -6.62
C ALA A 157 3.47 -14.93 -7.51
N GLY A 158 3.09 -16.06 -6.90
CA GLY A 158 2.37 -17.12 -7.59
C GLY A 158 0.99 -16.71 -8.14
N LYS A 159 0.30 -15.75 -7.50
CA LYS A 159 -0.97 -15.20 -7.99
C LYS A 159 -0.75 -14.22 -9.14
N MET A 160 0.21 -13.31 -9.00
CA MET A 160 0.49 -12.27 -9.99
C MET A 160 1.04 -12.82 -11.31
N VAL A 161 1.70 -13.97 -11.30
CA VAL A 161 2.19 -14.66 -12.52
C VAL A 161 1.06 -15.40 -13.27
N LYS A 162 -0.02 -15.79 -12.59
CA LYS A 162 -1.10 -16.62 -13.17
C LYS A 162 -2.25 -15.81 -13.78
N GLY A 163 -2.19 -14.47 -13.71
CA GLY A 163 -3.17 -13.57 -14.29
C GLY A 163 -2.93 -13.22 -15.78
N GLY A 164 -1.99 -13.89 -16.45
CA GLY A 164 -1.71 -13.76 -17.88
C GLY A 164 -2.15 -14.98 -18.69
#